data_AF-T0PZL5-F1
#
_entry.id   AF-T0PZL5-F1
#
_cell.length_a   1.000
_cell.length_b   1.000
_cell.length_c   1.000
_cell.angle_alpha   90.00
_cell.angle_beta   90.00
_cell.angle_gamma   90.00
#
_symmetry.space_group_name_H-M   'P 1'
#
loop_
_entity.id
_entity.type
_entity.pdbx_description
1 polymer ?
#
loop_
_entity_poly.entity_id
_entity_poly.type
_entity_poly.pdbx_seq_one_letter_code
_entity_poly.pdbx_strand_id
1 'polypeptide(L)'
;CRTVPDFAVVAMATFVDVVLRQSEIASMVFEFQFGVYEDVLSRFVAFHHLVDFLPTQGANNGLYVLDPAFHTPLRAEPDTADPKWLRTEELWLNNLNTRDERFPLHLAIAEGDLEASTRILRCRKDLAFQDVFAVAAIYGHCDILSHLLELRTHSNNILAYKYEDGYYRRRPKSLDTWLPRHVLAKDNAIVLR
;
A
#
# COMPACT_ATOMS: atom_id res chain seq x y z
N CYS A 1 -41.46 -56.44 19.73
CA CYS A 1 -41.06 -55.02 19.81
C CYS A 1 -39.54 -54.94 19.66
N ARG A 2 -39.03 -54.48 18.51
CA ARG A 2 -37.60 -54.24 18.28
C ARG A 2 -37.35 -52.74 18.43
N THR A 3 -36.54 -52.37 19.41
CA THR A 3 -36.01 -51.02 19.60
C THR A 3 -34.97 -50.74 18.50
N VAL A 4 -35.20 -49.70 17.72
CA VAL A 4 -34.25 -49.15 16.75
C VAL A 4 -33.23 -48.29 17.54
N PRO A 5 -31.91 -48.40 17.31
CA PRO A 5 -30.96 -47.56 17.99
C PRO A 5 -30.96 -46.16 17.37
N ASP A 6 -31.07 -45.15 18.24
CA ASP A 6 -30.87 -43.74 17.90
C ASP A 6 -29.48 -43.55 17.27
N PHE A 7 -29.48 -43.17 16.00
CA PHE A 7 -28.29 -42.65 15.34
C PHE A 7 -28.01 -41.26 15.91
N ALA A 8 -27.09 -41.18 16.86
CA ALA A 8 -26.47 -39.92 17.25
C ALA A 8 -25.81 -39.31 16.02
N VAL A 9 -26.41 -38.23 15.50
CA VAL A 9 -25.81 -37.41 14.46
C VAL A 9 -24.59 -36.74 15.07
N VAL A 10 -23.39 -37.20 14.71
CA VAL A 10 -22.15 -36.49 15.02
C VAL A 10 -22.17 -35.21 14.19
N ALA A 11 -22.54 -34.10 14.81
CA ALA A 11 -22.46 -32.78 14.19
C ALA A 11 -20.99 -32.49 13.87
N MET A 12 -20.64 -32.48 12.58
CA MET A 12 -19.33 -32.02 12.15
C MET A 12 -19.25 -30.52 12.39
N ALA A 13 -18.42 -30.10 13.35
CA ALA A 13 -18.10 -28.70 13.55
C ALA A 13 -17.50 -28.15 12.24
N THR A 14 -18.14 -27.13 11.68
CA THR A 14 -17.67 -26.50 10.45
C THR A 14 -16.49 -25.58 10.75
N PHE A 15 -15.71 -25.21 9.72
CA PHE A 15 -14.66 -24.19 9.87
C PHE A 15 -15.20 -22.91 10.52
N VAL A 16 -16.42 -22.51 10.14
CA VAL A 16 -17.14 -21.38 10.73
C VAL A 16 -17.35 -21.60 12.23
N ASP A 17 -17.77 -22.79 12.66
CA ASP A 17 -18.03 -23.07 14.08
C ASP A 17 -16.77 -23.14 14.93
N VAL A 18 -15.65 -23.62 14.37
CA VAL A 18 -14.39 -23.80 15.12
C VAL A 18 -13.59 -22.50 15.18
N VAL A 19 -13.56 -21.74 14.09
CA VAL A 19 -12.67 -20.59 13.91
C VAL A 19 -13.38 -19.28 14.22
N LEU A 20 -14.62 -19.08 13.76
CA LEU A 20 -15.32 -17.80 13.90
C LEU A 20 -16.02 -17.62 15.25
N ARG A 21 -16.19 -18.69 16.04
CA ARG A 21 -16.72 -18.60 17.42
C ARG A 21 -15.65 -18.37 18.48
N GLN A 22 -14.37 -18.49 18.13
CA GLN A 22 -13.27 -18.14 19.02
C GLN A 22 -12.83 -16.73 18.67
N SER A 23 -13.19 -15.75 19.50
CA SER A 23 -12.94 -14.32 19.25
C SER A 23 -11.48 -14.03 18.91
N GLU A 24 -10.55 -14.71 19.57
CA GLU A 24 -9.12 -14.55 19.37
C GLU A 24 -8.65 -15.10 18.02
N ILE A 25 -9.18 -16.25 17.59
CA ILE A 25 -8.83 -16.85 16.29
C ILE A 25 -9.54 -16.14 15.15
N ALA A 26 -10.80 -15.78 15.33
CA ALA A 26 -11.55 -14.97 14.38
C ALA A 26 -10.84 -13.62 14.17
N SER A 27 -10.41 -12.95 15.25
CA SER A 27 -9.64 -11.71 15.18
C SER A 27 -8.34 -11.89 14.41
N MET A 28 -7.55 -12.95 14.67
CA MET A 28 -6.38 -13.26 13.85
C MET A 28 -6.77 -13.48 12.38
N VAL A 29 -7.76 -14.32 12.08
CA VAL A 29 -8.16 -14.63 10.70
C VAL A 29 -8.65 -13.40 9.96
N PHE A 30 -9.38 -12.50 10.62
CA PHE A 30 -9.84 -11.23 10.04
C PHE A 30 -8.71 -10.22 9.88
N GLU A 31 -7.75 -10.18 10.81
CA GLU A 31 -6.49 -9.44 10.66
C GLU A 31 -5.66 -9.98 9.46
N PHE A 32 -5.85 -11.25 9.10
CA PHE A 32 -5.18 -11.91 7.97
C PHE A 32 -5.99 -11.95 6.67
N GLN A 33 -7.26 -11.53 6.61
CA GLN A 33 -7.99 -11.49 5.33
C GLN A 33 -7.48 -10.29 4.52
N PHE A 34 -6.68 -10.59 3.49
CA PHE A 34 -5.80 -9.71 2.70
C PHE A 34 -4.50 -9.26 3.38
N GLY A 35 -4.20 -9.73 4.60
CA GLY A 35 -2.93 -9.43 5.27
C GLY A 35 -2.74 -7.94 5.52
N VAL A 36 -3.79 -7.24 5.98
CA VAL A 36 -3.75 -5.82 6.34
C VAL A 36 -4.21 -5.68 7.78
N TYR A 37 -3.35 -5.12 8.64
CA TYR A 37 -3.70 -4.90 10.05
C TYR A 37 -4.89 -3.95 10.18
N GLU A 38 -5.70 -4.14 11.23
CA GLU A 38 -6.94 -3.38 11.45
C GLU A 38 -6.73 -1.86 11.46
N ASP A 39 -5.61 -1.40 12.01
CA ASP A 39 -5.23 0.01 12.11
C ASP A 39 -4.99 0.68 10.76
N VAL A 40 -4.56 -0.09 9.75
CA VAL A 40 -4.36 0.42 8.38
C VAL A 40 -5.44 -0.02 7.40
N LEU A 41 -6.34 -0.92 7.79
CA LEU A 41 -7.43 -1.42 6.96
C LEU A 41 -8.33 -0.28 6.45
N SER A 42 -8.60 0.71 7.29
CA SER A 42 -9.41 1.89 6.94
C SER A 42 -8.86 2.63 5.72
N ARG A 43 -7.54 2.69 5.52
CA ARG A 43 -6.90 3.34 4.35
C ARG A 43 -7.18 2.56 3.05
N PHE A 44 -7.16 1.24 3.10
CA PHE A 44 -7.49 0.39 1.95
C PHE A 44 -8.98 0.46 1.62
N VAL A 45 -9.85 0.42 2.65
CA VAL A 45 -11.30 0.58 2.49
C VAL A 45 -11.62 1.95 1.88
N ALA A 46 -11.02 3.03 2.40
CA ALA A 46 -11.18 4.36 1.84
C ALA A 46 -10.70 4.42 0.38
N PHE A 47 -9.54 3.85 0.06
CA PHE A 47 -9.10 3.76 -1.33
C PHE A 47 -10.09 3.01 -2.23
N HIS A 48 -10.66 1.90 -1.76
CA HIS A 48 -11.57 1.10 -2.56
C HIS A 48 -12.92 1.79 -2.82
N HIS A 49 -13.44 2.52 -1.84
CA HIS A 49 -14.80 3.08 -1.87
C HIS A 49 -14.88 4.58 -2.19
N LEU A 50 -13.81 5.34 -1.94
CA LEU A 50 -13.81 6.80 -2.03
C LEU A 50 -12.77 7.35 -3.03
N VAL A 51 -12.09 6.45 -3.75
CA VAL A 51 -11.13 6.85 -4.78
C VAL A 51 -11.43 6.12 -6.07
N ASP A 52 -11.81 6.89 -7.08
CA ASP A 52 -11.98 6.42 -8.45
C ASP A 52 -10.70 6.63 -9.25
N PHE A 53 -10.54 5.85 -10.32
CA PHE A 53 -9.44 6.00 -11.25
C PHE A 53 -9.97 6.29 -12.66
N LEU A 54 -9.54 7.40 -13.24
CA LEU A 54 -9.87 7.81 -14.59
C LEU A 54 -8.64 7.67 -15.49
N PRO A 55 -8.65 6.72 -16.45
CA PRO A 55 -7.60 6.64 -17.45
C PRO A 55 -7.69 7.83 -18.40
N THR A 56 -6.56 8.46 -18.74
CA THR A 56 -6.54 9.58 -19.69
C THR A 56 -6.12 9.14 -21.09
N GLN A 57 -6.45 9.96 -22.09
CA GLN A 57 -6.08 9.72 -23.49
C GLN A 57 -4.60 10.06 -23.69
N GLY A 58 -3.72 9.13 -23.29
CA GLY A 58 -2.27 9.24 -23.40
C GLY A 58 -1.59 8.15 -22.60
N ALA A 59 -0.34 7.83 -22.94
CA ALA A 59 0.48 7.01 -22.06
C ALA A 59 0.81 7.82 -20.80
N ASN A 60 0.80 7.17 -19.62
CA ASN A 60 1.42 7.64 -18.39
C ASN A 60 0.74 8.79 -17.61
N ASN A 61 -0.57 9.05 -17.74
CA ASN A 61 -1.21 10.21 -17.07
C ASN A 61 -2.57 9.86 -16.42
N GLY A 62 -2.66 8.75 -15.70
CA GLY A 62 -3.89 8.37 -15.00
C GLY A 62 -4.24 9.36 -13.88
N LEU A 63 -5.53 9.52 -13.58
CA LEU A 63 -5.99 10.43 -12.52
C LEU A 63 -6.77 9.64 -11.46
N TYR A 64 -6.42 9.86 -10.20
CA TYR A 64 -7.21 9.43 -9.05
C TYR A 64 -8.16 10.55 -8.66
N VAL A 65 -9.45 10.29 -8.74
CA VAL A 65 -10.50 11.23 -8.32
C VAL A 65 -10.86 10.90 -6.88
N LEU A 66 -10.65 11.87 -6.00
CA LEU A 66 -10.94 11.73 -4.58
C LEU A 66 -12.36 12.19 -4.31
N ASP A 67 -13.16 11.30 -3.71
CA ASP A 67 -14.48 11.66 -3.19
C ASP A 67 -14.33 12.78 -2.15
N PRO A 68 -15.30 13.71 -2.03
CA PRO A 68 -15.28 14.74 -1.00
C PRO A 68 -15.10 14.22 0.44
N ALA A 69 -15.54 13.00 0.75
CA ALA A 69 -15.34 12.36 2.05
C ALA A 69 -13.95 11.74 2.24
N PHE A 70 -13.12 11.68 1.19
CA PHE A 70 -11.74 11.20 1.30
C PHE A 70 -10.86 12.27 1.96
N HIS A 71 -10.40 11.98 3.17
CA HIS A 71 -9.55 12.86 3.97
C HIS A 71 -8.07 12.58 3.70
N THR A 72 -7.35 13.60 3.24
CA THR A 72 -5.89 13.57 3.07
C THR A 72 -5.33 14.99 3.17
N PRO A 73 -4.18 15.21 3.83
CA PRO A 73 -3.51 16.52 3.86
C PRO A 73 -2.96 16.92 2.49
N LEU A 74 -2.84 15.98 1.55
CA LEU A 74 -2.52 16.30 0.16
C LEU A 74 -3.68 17.02 -0.53
N ARG A 75 -4.87 17.11 0.09
CA ARG A 75 -5.96 17.94 -0.37
C ARG A 75 -5.68 19.40 -0.01
N ALA A 76 -5.63 20.26 -1.02
CA ALA A 76 -5.56 21.69 -0.79
C ALA A 76 -6.96 22.14 -0.38
N GLU A 77 -7.04 23.06 0.59
CA GLU A 77 -8.25 23.73 1.14
C GLU A 77 -9.58 22.97 0.92
N PRO A 78 -10.19 22.40 1.96
CA PRO A 78 -11.37 21.53 1.86
C PRO A 78 -12.63 22.22 1.27
N ASP A 79 -12.59 23.54 1.07
CA ASP A 79 -13.73 24.39 0.76
C ASP A 79 -14.02 24.56 -0.75
N THR A 80 -13.18 23.99 -1.64
CA THR A 80 -13.53 23.93 -3.06
C THR A 80 -14.40 22.71 -3.32
N ALA A 81 -15.64 22.93 -3.77
CA ALA A 81 -16.56 21.88 -4.23
C ALA A 81 -16.04 21.05 -5.42
N ASP A 82 -14.87 21.41 -5.96
CA ASP A 82 -14.23 20.69 -7.03
C ASP A 82 -13.60 19.39 -6.51
N PRO A 83 -13.92 18.24 -7.14
CA PRO A 83 -13.24 16.98 -6.82
C PRO A 83 -11.75 17.20 -6.99
N LYS A 84 -10.95 16.77 -6.01
CA LYS A 84 -9.50 16.84 -6.12
C LYS A 84 -9.00 15.63 -6.88
N TRP A 85 -8.07 15.89 -7.78
CA TRP A 85 -7.44 14.90 -8.63
C TRP A 85 -6.00 14.76 -8.16
N LEU A 86 -5.55 13.52 -7.97
CA LEU A 86 -4.14 13.19 -7.81
C LEU A 86 -3.67 12.50 -9.08
N ARG A 87 -2.60 13.00 -9.69
CA ARG A 87 -1.98 12.34 -10.83
C ARG A 87 -1.19 11.11 -10.39
N THR A 88 -1.12 10.11 -11.25
CA THR A 88 -0.25 8.93 -11.04
C THR A 88 1.19 9.33 -10.73
N GLU A 89 1.70 10.37 -11.38
CA GLU A 89 3.06 10.88 -11.21
C GLU A 89 3.28 11.55 -9.85
N GLU A 90 2.25 12.18 -9.26
CA GLU A 90 2.35 12.84 -7.95
C GLU A 90 2.58 11.85 -6.82
N LEU A 91 2.14 10.60 -7.02
CA LEU A 91 2.35 9.51 -6.08
C LEU A 91 3.37 8.49 -6.60
N TRP A 92 4.03 8.70 -7.75
CA TRP A 92 4.93 7.72 -8.39
C TRP A 92 4.33 6.31 -8.52
N LEU A 93 3.06 6.27 -8.89
CA LEU A 93 2.35 5.03 -9.18
C LEU A 93 2.61 4.59 -10.63
N ASN A 94 2.05 3.46 -11.05
CA ASN A 94 2.36 2.88 -12.36
C ASN A 94 1.99 3.83 -13.50
N ASN A 95 2.81 3.85 -14.55
CA ASN A 95 2.51 4.59 -15.77
C ASN A 95 1.66 3.80 -16.77
N LEU A 96 1.09 2.66 -16.36
CA LEU A 96 0.31 1.78 -17.24
C LEU A 96 -1.11 2.31 -17.50
N ASN A 97 -1.44 3.50 -16.97
CA ASN A 97 -2.76 4.10 -17.05
C ASN A 97 -3.85 3.18 -16.46
N THR A 98 -3.50 2.50 -15.35
CA THR A 98 -4.39 1.60 -14.61
C THR A 98 -4.36 1.90 -13.11
N ARG A 99 -5.49 1.65 -12.44
CA ARG A 99 -5.59 1.76 -10.97
C ARG A 99 -4.54 0.89 -10.29
N ASP A 100 -3.81 1.48 -9.35
CA ASP A 100 -2.67 0.86 -8.68
C ASP A 100 -3.02 0.45 -7.24
N GLU A 101 -2.84 -0.82 -6.90
CA GLU A 101 -3.05 -1.32 -5.52
C GLU A 101 -2.05 -0.74 -4.51
N ARG A 102 -0.93 -0.17 -4.98
CA ARG A 102 0.08 0.48 -4.14
C ARG A 102 -0.35 1.87 -3.68
N PHE A 103 -1.47 2.39 -4.17
CA PHE A 103 -1.97 3.73 -3.83
C PHE A 103 -2.00 3.98 -2.31
N PRO A 104 -2.54 3.10 -1.44
CA PRO A 104 -2.58 3.35 -0.01
C PRO A 104 -1.20 3.53 0.62
N LEU A 105 -0.20 2.75 0.18
CA LEU A 105 1.17 2.85 0.65
C LEU A 105 1.83 4.17 0.19
N HIS A 106 1.73 4.46 -1.11
CA HIS A 106 2.34 5.67 -1.67
C HIS A 106 1.69 6.95 -1.12
N LEU A 107 0.38 6.92 -0.87
CA LEU A 107 -0.31 8.01 -0.21
C LEU A 107 0.19 8.21 1.22
N ALA A 108 0.26 7.14 2.04
CA ALA A 108 0.77 7.24 3.41
C ALA A 108 2.19 7.83 3.46
N ILE A 109 3.05 7.43 2.51
CA ILE A 109 4.40 8.00 2.38
C ILE A 109 4.32 9.47 2.00
N ALA A 110 3.52 9.86 1.01
CA ALA A 110 3.39 11.25 0.59
C ALA A 110 2.80 12.16 1.69
N GLU A 111 1.92 11.63 2.52
CA GLU A 111 1.35 12.31 3.71
C GLU A 111 2.36 12.49 4.84
N GLY A 112 3.47 11.74 4.85
CA GLY A 112 4.43 11.73 5.95
C GLY A 112 4.01 10.85 7.12
N ASP A 113 3.07 9.93 6.91
CA ASP A 113 2.63 8.99 7.95
C ASP A 113 3.57 7.79 8.01
N LEU A 114 4.65 7.93 8.80
CA LEU A 114 5.63 6.87 9.01
C LEU A 114 5.00 5.63 9.64
N GLU A 115 4.09 5.79 10.60
CA GLU A 115 3.47 4.67 11.30
C GLU A 115 2.63 3.82 10.32
N ALA A 116 1.72 4.44 9.59
CA ALA A 116 0.93 3.73 8.58
C ALA A 116 1.81 3.12 7.50
N SER A 117 2.82 3.83 7.01
CA SER A 117 3.76 3.32 6.00
C SER A 117 4.48 2.06 6.50
N THR A 118 5.03 2.08 7.71
CA THR A 118 5.69 0.92 8.32
C THR A 118 4.72 -0.24 8.55
N ARG A 119 3.49 0.04 9.00
CA ARG A 119 2.47 -0.99 9.27
C ARG A 119 2.01 -1.66 7.97
N ILE A 120 1.74 -0.88 6.92
CA ILE A 120 1.41 -1.38 5.58
C ILE A 120 2.57 -2.23 5.04
N LEU A 121 3.81 -1.77 5.15
CA LEU A 121 4.98 -2.52 4.68
C LEU A 121 5.19 -3.84 5.44
N ARG A 122 4.83 -3.91 6.72
CA ARG A 122 4.93 -5.16 7.49
C ARG A 122 3.96 -6.22 6.99
N CYS A 123 2.74 -5.82 6.64
CA CYS A 123 1.65 -6.72 6.32
C CYS A 123 1.53 -7.01 4.79
N ARG A 124 1.81 -6.00 3.94
CA ARG A 124 1.76 -6.04 2.48
C ARG A 124 3.09 -5.62 1.85
N LYS A 125 4.14 -6.40 2.12
CA LYS A 125 5.49 -6.20 1.55
C LYS A 125 5.48 -6.17 0.02
N ASP A 126 4.58 -6.92 -0.60
CA ASP A 126 4.39 -7.01 -2.05
C ASP A 126 4.04 -5.67 -2.72
N LEU A 127 3.54 -4.68 -1.96
CA LEU A 127 3.26 -3.34 -2.48
C LEU A 127 4.52 -2.45 -2.54
N ALA A 128 5.62 -2.89 -1.92
CA ALA A 128 6.81 -2.09 -1.72
C ALA A 128 7.77 -2.25 -2.91
N PHE A 129 7.70 -1.34 -3.88
CA PHE A 129 8.64 -1.27 -5.00
C PHE A 129 9.59 -0.09 -4.81
N GLN A 130 10.65 -0.05 -5.60
CA GLN A 130 11.65 1.01 -5.57
C GLN A 130 11.03 2.42 -5.71
N ASP A 131 9.88 2.56 -6.36
CA ASP A 131 9.18 3.85 -6.51
C ASP A 131 8.85 4.53 -5.16
N VAL A 132 8.75 3.77 -4.06
CA VAL A 132 8.48 4.32 -2.71
C VAL A 132 9.57 5.28 -2.22
N PHE A 133 10.84 5.09 -2.61
CA PHE A 133 11.90 6.05 -2.23
C PHE A 133 11.74 7.38 -2.96
N ALA A 134 11.24 7.37 -4.20
CA ALA A 134 11.02 8.61 -4.96
C ALA A 134 9.91 9.46 -4.32
N VAL A 135 8.81 8.83 -3.88
CA VAL A 135 7.75 9.53 -3.16
C VAL A 135 8.31 10.16 -1.88
N ALA A 136 8.95 9.38 -1.02
CA ALA A 136 9.50 9.88 0.24
C ALA A 136 10.47 11.06 0.02
N ALA A 137 11.34 10.95 -0.98
CA ALA A 137 12.31 11.99 -1.31
C ALA A 137 11.67 13.28 -1.83
N ILE A 138 10.65 13.19 -2.68
CA ILE A 138 10.01 14.37 -3.30
C ILE A 138 9.18 15.15 -2.28
N TYR A 139 8.47 14.44 -1.40
CA TYR A 139 7.72 15.08 -0.32
C TYR A 139 8.59 15.47 0.89
N GLY A 140 9.87 15.07 0.90
CA GLY A 140 10.85 15.49 1.89
C GLY A 140 10.80 14.73 3.22
N HIS A 141 10.12 13.58 3.26
CA HIS A 141 9.97 12.73 4.45
C HIS A 141 11.23 11.89 4.69
N CYS A 142 12.27 12.55 5.21
CA CYS A 142 13.59 11.96 5.38
C CYS A 142 13.62 10.80 6.38
N ASP A 143 12.75 10.82 7.38
CA ASP A 143 12.54 9.75 8.35
C ASP A 143 11.98 8.47 7.70
N ILE A 144 10.95 8.61 6.86
CA ILE A 144 10.40 7.50 6.06
C ILE A 144 11.46 6.99 5.07
N LEU A 145 12.19 7.90 4.41
CA LEU A 145 13.24 7.52 3.47
C LEU A 145 14.36 6.71 4.15
N SER A 146 14.82 7.14 5.33
CA SER A 146 15.80 6.41 6.13
C SER A 146 15.28 5.03 6.53
N HIS A 147 14.03 4.94 7.00
CA HIS A 147 13.40 3.67 7.36
C HIS A 147 13.32 2.70 6.17
N LEU A 148 12.95 3.19 4.98
CA LEU A 148 12.89 2.38 3.77
C LEU A 148 14.28 1.85 3.36
N LEU A 149 15.34 2.65 3.55
CA LEU A 149 16.72 2.25 3.24
C LEU A 149 17.22 1.19 4.22
N GLU A 150 16.92 1.33 5.51
CA GLU A 150 17.17 0.31 6.51
C GLU A 150 16.45 -1.00 6.16
N LEU A 151 15.15 -0.93 5.81
CA LEU A 151 14.40 -2.11 5.37
C LEU A 151 15.02 -2.78 4.15
N ARG A 152 15.56 -2.01 3.20
CA ARG A 152 16.20 -2.53 1.99
C ARG A 152 17.48 -3.29 2.29
N THR A 153 18.31 -2.81 3.22
CA THR A 153 19.54 -3.52 3.62
C THR A 153 19.25 -4.88 4.27
N HIS A 154 18.10 -5.01 4.92
CA HIS A 154 17.65 -6.24 5.60
C HIS A 154 16.72 -7.13 4.76
N SER A 155 16.16 -6.62 3.66
CA SER A 155 15.16 -7.33 2.84
C SER A 155 15.72 -7.74 1.48
N ASN A 156 15.84 -9.05 1.28
CA ASN A 156 16.58 -9.67 0.16
C ASN A 156 16.07 -9.45 -1.27
N ASN A 157 15.07 -8.59 -1.57
CA ASN A 157 14.79 -8.21 -2.98
C ASN A 157 13.67 -7.20 -3.24
N ILE A 158 12.73 -7.00 -2.30
CA ILE A 158 11.41 -6.43 -2.68
C ILE A 158 11.52 -4.96 -3.12
N LEU A 159 12.39 -4.19 -2.44
CA LEU A 159 12.70 -2.79 -2.78
C LEU A 159 13.79 -2.63 -3.86
N ALA A 160 14.19 -3.72 -4.53
CA ALA A 160 15.23 -3.68 -5.58
C ALA A 160 14.67 -3.50 -6.99
N TYR A 161 13.34 -3.58 -7.17
CA TYR A 161 12.69 -3.53 -8.47
C TYR A 161 11.79 -2.30 -8.60
N LYS A 162 11.82 -1.67 -9.78
CA LYS A 162 10.74 -0.79 -10.22
C LYS A 162 9.49 -1.63 -10.48
N TYR A 163 8.31 -1.11 -10.15
CA TYR A 163 7.06 -1.83 -10.40
C TYR A 163 6.87 -2.19 -11.88
N GLU A 164 7.16 -1.23 -12.76
CA GLU A 164 7.12 -1.44 -14.21
C GLU A 164 8.12 -2.50 -14.68
N ASP A 165 9.28 -2.61 -14.03
CA ASP A 165 10.26 -3.64 -14.39
C ASP A 165 9.74 -5.03 -14.03
N GLY A 166 8.96 -5.17 -12.94
CA GLY A 166 8.21 -6.39 -12.64
C GLY A 166 7.16 -6.71 -13.71
N TYR A 167 6.39 -5.70 -14.14
CA TYR A 167 5.37 -5.86 -15.18
C TYR A 167 5.97 -6.25 -16.55
N TYR A 168 7.05 -5.58 -16.96
CA TYR A 168 7.73 -5.84 -18.23
C TYR A 168 8.85 -6.89 -18.14
N ARG A 169 9.04 -7.55 -16.99
CA ARG A 169 10.11 -8.53 -16.71
C ARG A 169 11.52 -8.02 -17.06
N ARG A 170 11.82 -6.76 -16.74
CA ARG A 170 13.12 -6.12 -16.97
C ARG A 170 14.07 -6.36 -15.80
N ARG A 171 15.38 -6.23 -16.07
CA ARG A 171 16.41 -6.38 -15.03
C ARG A 171 16.40 -5.16 -14.08
N PRO A 172 16.58 -5.39 -12.76
CA PRO A 172 16.63 -4.32 -11.77
C PRO A 172 17.79 -3.36 -12.06
N LYS A 173 17.55 -2.06 -11.83
CA LYS A 173 18.57 -1.00 -11.97
C LYS A 173 19.16 -0.64 -10.60
N SER A 174 20.43 -0.28 -10.56
CA SER A 174 21.09 0.16 -9.32
C SER A 174 20.45 1.45 -8.77
N LEU A 175 20.51 1.63 -7.44
CA LEU A 175 19.92 2.77 -6.76
C LEU A 175 20.55 4.12 -7.20
N ASP A 176 21.83 4.09 -7.55
CA ASP A 176 22.59 5.28 -7.94
C ASP A 176 22.25 5.78 -9.34
N THR A 177 21.56 4.94 -10.13
CA THR A 177 21.24 5.25 -11.53
C THR A 177 19.94 6.04 -11.70
N TRP A 178 19.14 6.19 -10.64
CA TRP A 178 17.75 6.70 -10.75
C TRP A 178 17.35 7.75 -9.70
N LEU A 179 18.01 7.82 -8.53
CA LEU A 179 17.78 8.91 -7.58
C LEU A 179 18.08 10.24 -8.29
N PRO A 180 17.12 11.18 -8.39
CA PRO A 180 17.37 12.45 -9.05
C PRO A 180 18.57 13.14 -8.39
N ARG A 181 19.49 13.68 -9.19
CA ARG A 181 20.74 14.29 -8.66
C ARG A 181 20.49 15.36 -7.59
N HIS A 182 19.33 16.03 -7.63
CA HIS A 182 18.94 17.02 -6.63
C HIS A 182 18.53 16.41 -5.28
N VAL A 183 18.08 15.15 -5.24
CA VAL A 183 17.85 14.36 -4.02
C VAL A 183 19.19 13.93 -3.41
N LEU A 184 20.16 13.58 -4.26
CA LEU A 184 21.54 13.28 -3.83
C LEU A 184 22.33 14.54 -3.41
N ALA A 185 21.96 15.71 -3.94
CA ALA A 185 22.67 16.97 -3.73
C ALA A 185 22.12 17.82 -2.57
N LYS A 186 20.91 17.55 -2.06
CA LYS A 186 20.42 18.15 -0.81
C LYS A 186 21.04 17.36 0.36
N ASP A 187 22.23 17.76 0.83
CA ASP A 187 22.87 17.53 2.14
C ASP A 187 22.45 16.33 3.03
N ASN A 188 22.03 15.23 2.42
CA ASN A 188 21.67 13.96 3.05
C ASN A 188 22.74 12.92 2.74
N ALA A 189 24.00 13.37 2.63
CA ALA A 189 25.17 12.48 2.59
C ALA A 189 25.29 11.61 3.86
N ILE A 190 24.45 11.85 4.87
CA ILE A 190 24.28 11.03 6.07
C ILE A 190 23.32 9.84 5.80
N VAL A 191 22.37 9.96 4.87
CA VAL A 191 21.34 8.94 4.59
C VAL A 191 21.87 7.79 3.69
N LEU A 192 23.02 7.96 3.06
CA LEU A 192 23.65 6.97 2.17
C LEU A 192 24.94 6.33 2.75
N ARG A 193 25.24 6.53 4.04
CA ARG A 193 26.39 5.91 4.72
C ARG A 193 25.96 4.80 5.68
#